data_AF-A0A9X6RG01-F1
#
_entry.id   AF-A0A9X6RG01-F1
#
_cell.length_a   1.000
_cell.length_b   1.000
_cell.length_c   1.000
_cell.angle_alpha   90.00
_cell.angle_beta   90.00
_cell.angle_gamma   90.00
#
_symmetry.space_group_name_H-M   'P 1'
#
loop_
_entity.id
_entity.type
_entity.pdbx_description
1 polymer ?
#
loop_
_entity_poly.entity_id
_entity_poly.type
_entity_poly.pdbx_seq_one_letter_code
_entity_poly.pdbx_strand_id
1 'polypeptide(L)'
;MVNLKHEVKTFSKEEYVPDFDESFDEVSVHLKALSEKLYNLLPDISLSPDERLERLARVIPKSILVSENHLTARTKLYKLRRRLDQLVPDKNMDYYEKVDYLVGIANDMVPGDMKLYKKLEAIGDNRYSDIGRD
;
A
#
# COMPACT_ATOMS: atom_id res chain seq x y z
N MET A 1 -41.37 2.30 1.97
CA MET A 1 -40.16 1.46 2.02
C MET A 1 -39.85 1.02 0.60
N VAL A 2 -38.81 1.57 -0.03
CA VAL A 2 -38.43 1.17 -1.40
C VAL A 2 -37.53 -0.06 -1.28
N ASN A 3 -38.06 -1.22 -1.67
CA ASN A 3 -37.31 -2.48 -1.68
C ASN A 3 -36.59 -2.58 -3.04
N LEU A 4 -35.45 -1.88 -3.17
CA LEU A 4 -34.61 -1.99 -4.36
C LEU A 4 -33.81 -3.29 -4.27
N LYS A 5 -34.34 -4.37 -4.85
CA LYS A 5 -33.54 -5.56 -5.19
C LYS A 5 -32.50 -5.14 -6.23
N HIS A 6 -31.34 -4.68 -5.77
CA HIS A 6 -30.17 -4.57 -6.63
C HIS A 6 -29.69 -6.00 -6.88
N GLU A 7 -29.98 -6.56 -8.05
CA GLU A 7 -29.28 -7.74 -8.52
C GLU A 7 -27.83 -7.35 -8.74
N VAL A 8 -26.98 -7.63 -7.75
CA VAL A 8 -25.56 -7.34 -7.88
C VAL A 8 -24.93 -8.41 -8.75
N LYS A 9 -24.59 -8.04 -10.00
CA LYS A 9 -23.81 -8.89 -10.89
C LYS A 9 -22.46 -9.18 -10.23
N THR A 10 -22.18 -10.45 -9.98
CA THR A 10 -20.89 -10.90 -9.45
C THR A 10 -19.88 -11.00 -10.58
N PHE A 11 -18.73 -10.37 -10.42
CA PHE A 11 -17.62 -10.42 -11.37
C PHE A 11 -16.73 -11.65 -11.10
N SER A 12 -16.34 -12.37 -12.15
CA SER A 12 -15.35 -13.45 -12.09
C SER A 12 -13.97 -12.92 -12.47
N LYS A 13 -12.90 -13.52 -11.93
CA LYS A 13 -11.53 -13.05 -12.16
C LYS A 13 -11.16 -13.12 -13.66
N GLU A 14 -11.75 -14.07 -14.37
CA GLU A 14 -11.56 -14.32 -15.79
C GLU A 14 -12.20 -13.24 -16.68
N GLU A 15 -13.16 -12.47 -16.14
CA GLU A 15 -13.72 -11.28 -16.80
C GLU A 15 -12.80 -10.05 -16.67
N TYR A 16 -11.73 -10.13 -15.88
CA TYR A 16 -10.76 -9.04 -15.75
C TYR A 16 -9.74 -9.07 -16.86
N VAL A 17 -9.91 -8.15 -17.81
CA VAL A 17 -8.89 -7.82 -18.80
C VAL A 17 -8.32 -6.47 -18.38
N PRO A 18 -7.12 -6.44 -17.75
CA PRO A 18 -6.44 -5.19 -17.49
C PRO A 18 -6.11 -4.54 -18.84
N ASP A 19 -6.66 -3.36 -19.05
CA ASP A 19 -6.33 -2.48 -20.17
C ASP A 19 -5.69 -1.24 -19.54
N PHE A 20 -4.36 -1.13 -19.68
CA PHE A 20 -3.56 -0.08 -19.06
C PHE A 20 -2.79 0.66 -20.14
N ASP A 21 -3.52 1.41 -20.96
CA ASP A 21 -2.96 2.30 -21.99
C ASP A 21 -2.59 3.68 -21.40
N GLU A 22 -2.86 3.93 -20.11
CA GLU A 22 -2.59 5.21 -19.46
C GLU A 22 -1.11 5.45 -19.16
N SER A 23 -0.70 6.72 -19.26
CA SER A 23 0.63 7.17 -18.84
C SER A 23 0.82 7.09 -17.31
N PHE A 24 2.08 7.09 -16.86
CA PHE A 24 2.40 7.09 -15.42
C PHE A 24 1.74 8.25 -14.65
N ASP A 25 1.71 9.44 -15.24
CA ASP A 25 1.10 10.62 -14.63
C ASP A 25 -0.42 10.43 -14.49
N GLU A 26 -1.08 9.88 -15.51
CA GLU A 26 -2.51 9.58 -15.48
C GLU A 26 -2.85 8.52 -14.42
N VAL A 27 -2.11 7.41 -14.38
CA VAL A 27 -2.25 6.36 -13.35
C VAL A 27 -2.09 6.95 -11.95
N SER A 28 -1.09 7.80 -11.75
CA SER A 28 -0.82 8.44 -10.46
C SER A 28 -1.95 9.38 -10.02
N VAL A 29 -2.52 10.16 -10.95
CA VAL A 29 -3.66 11.03 -10.71
C VAL A 29 -4.91 10.22 -10.34
N HIS A 30 -5.20 9.14 -11.08
CA HIS A 30 -6.34 8.28 -10.81
C HIS A 30 -6.22 7.57 -9.45
N LEU A 31 -5.05 7.01 -9.15
CA LEU A 31 -4.78 6.36 -7.86
C LEU A 31 -4.94 7.34 -6.70
N LYS A 32 -4.41 8.56 -6.83
CA LYS A 32 -4.55 9.61 -5.82
C LYS A 32 -6.03 9.96 -5.60
N ALA A 33 -6.77 10.25 -6.66
CA ALA A 33 -8.18 10.64 -6.58
C ALA A 33 -9.05 9.54 -5.96
N LEU A 34 -8.80 8.27 -6.33
CA LEU A 34 -9.50 7.13 -5.74
C LEU A 34 -9.16 6.98 -4.26
N SER A 35 -7.88 7.09 -3.89
CA SER A 35 -7.41 6.98 -2.50
C SER A 35 -8.02 8.06 -1.60
N GLU A 36 -8.07 9.31 -2.08
CA GLU A 36 -8.69 10.43 -1.37
C GLU A 36 -10.20 10.20 -1.18
N LYS A 37 -10.90 9.76 -2.23
CA LYS A 37 -12.32 9.44 -2.15
C LYS A 37 -12.60 8.33 -1.12
N LEU A 38 -11.80 7.27 -1.13
CA LEU A 38 -11.92 6.17 -0.17
C LEU A 38 -11.67 6.66 1.26
N TYR A 39 -10.64 7.48 1.48
CA TYR A 39 -10.33 8.06 2.78
C TYR A 39 -11.48 8.92 3.31
N ASN A 40 -12.05 9.80 2.48
CA ASN A 40 -13.16 10.66 2.88
C ASN A 40 -14.40 9.87 3.29
N LEU A 41 -14.64 8.70 2.69
CA LEU A 41 -15.75 7.80 3.06
C LEU A 41 -15.45 7.00 4.33
N LEU A 42 -14.19 6.56 4.51
CA LEU A 42 -13.73 5.72 5.61
C LEU A 42 -12.44 6.29 6.21
N PRO A 43 -12.51 7.34 7.06
CA PRO A 43 -11.36 8.13 7.50
C PRO A 43 -10.54 7.47 8.63
N ASP A 44 -10.50 6.14 8.66
CA ASP A 44 -9.64 5.38 9.57
C ASP A 44 -8.22 5.34 8.98
N ILE A 45 -7.30 6.09 9.59
CA ILE A 45 -5.90 6.25 9.14
C ILE A 45 -5.12 4.94 9.10
N SER A 46 -5.59 3.90 9.80
CA SER A 46 -4.90 2.60 9.86
C SER A 46 -5.19 1.70 8.68
N LEU A 47 -6.12 2.08 7.80
CA LEU A 47 -6.53 1.32 6.63
C LEU A 47 -5.75 1.75 5.38
N SER A 48 -5.42 0.79 4.53
CA SER A 48 -5.02 1.01 3.15
C SER A 48 -6.25 1.30 2.26
N PRO A 49 -6.05 1.80 1.03
CA PRO A 49 -7.14 1.89 0.04
C PRO A 49 -7.87 0.56 -0.18
N ASP A 50 -7.14 -0.56 -0.25
CA ASP A 50 -7.74 -1.90 -0.45
C ASP A 50 -8.65 -2.30 0.72
N GLU A 51 -8.24 -2.06 1.96
CA GLU A 51 -9.07 -2.34 3.14
C GLU A 51 -10.34 -1.50 3.16
N ARG A 52 -10.26 -0.26 2.67
CA ARG A 52 -11.44 0.60 2.51
C ARG A 52 -12.36 0.05 1.43
N LEU A 53 -11.83 -0.40 0.29
CA LEU A 53 -12.61 -1.05 -0.77
C LEU A 53 -13.29 -2.33 -0.27
N GLU A 54 -12.59 -3.17 0.49
CA GLU A 54 -13.17 -4.40 1.06
C GLU A 54 -14.30 -4.09 2.05
N ARG A 55 -14.14 -3.05 2.89
CA ARG A 55 -15.21 -2.59 3.78
C ARG A 55 -16.43 -2.11 2.99
N LEU A 56 -16.22 -1.37 1.89
CA LEU A 56 -17.30 -0.96 0.99
C LEU A 56 -17.94 -2.16 0.29
N ALA A 57 -17.15 -3.14 -0.15
CA ALA A 57 -17.62 -4.32 -0.86
C ALA A 57 -18.57 -5.20 -0.03
N ARG A 58 -18.58 -5.07 1.31
CA ARG A 58 -19.53 -5.78 2.20
C ARG A 58 -21.00 -5.49 1.88
N VAL A 59 -21.31 -4.40 1.19
CA VAL A 59 -22.68 -4.11 0.72
C VAL A 59 -23.12 -5.04 -0.41
N ILE A 60 -22.19 -5.73 -1.06
CA ILE A 60 -22.44 -6.68 -2.15
C ILE A 60 -22.57 -8.09 -1.56
N PRO A 61 -23.77 -8.71 -1.57
CA PRO A 61 -23.95 -10.07 -1.08
C PRO A 61 -23.05 -11.03 -1.87
N LYS A 62 -22.31 -11.90 -1.16
CA LYS A 62 -21.36 -12.91 -1.70
C LYS A 62 -19.99 -12.38 -2.19
N SER A 63 -19.74 -11.07 -2.11
CA SER A 63 -18.37 -10.54 -2.22
C SER A 63 -17.63 -10.73 -0.89
N ILE A 64 -17.33 -11.98 -0.54
CA ILE A 64 -16.37 -12.26 0.53
C ILE A 64 -15.02 -12.30 -0.15
N LEU A 65 -14.43 -11.13 -0.36
CA LEU A 65 -13.01 -11.03 -0.69
C LEU A 65 -12.24 -11.42 0.57
N VAL A 66 -11.98 -12.73 0.73
CA VAL A 66 -11.01 -13.21 1.72
C VAL A 66 -9.65 -12.75 1.24
N SER A 67 -9.21 -11.62 1.77
CA SER A 67 -7.97 -10.96 1.37
C SER A 67 -7.03 -10.87 2.57
N GLU A 68 -5.73 -10.90 2.28
CA GLU A 68 -4.65 -10.70 3.27
C GLU A 68 -4.73 -9.34 3.99
N ASN A 69 -5.59 -8.44 3.52
CA ASN A 69 -5.79 -7.09 4.04
C ASN A 69 -6.68 -7.03 5.30
N HIS A 70 -7.30 -8.14 5.74
CA HIS A 70 -8.11 -8.20 6.97
C HIS A 70 -7.32 -8.07 8.30
N LEU A 71 -6.13 -7.48 8.28
CA LEU A 71 -5.27 -7.38 9.46
C LEU A 71 -5.67 -6.18 10.31
N THR A 72 -5.84 -6.40 11.61
CA THR A 72 -5.98 -5.28 12.55
C THR A 72 -4.70 -4.43 12.55
N ALA A 73 -4.81 -3.14 12.89
CA ALA A 73 -3.66 -2.25 13.06
C ALA A 73 -2.59 -2.86 14.00
N ARG A 74 -3.02 -3.55 15.06
CA ARG A 74 -2.14 -4.27 15.98
C ARG A 74 -1.36 -5.39 15.29
N THR A 75 -2.03 -6.19 14.47
CA THR A 75 -1.39 -7.29 13.71
C THR A 75 -0.39 -6.75 12.69
N LYS A 76 -0.72 -5.65 11.99
CA LYS A 76 0.20 -4.98 11.06
C LYS A 76 1.44 -4.46 11.78
N LEU A 77 1.25 -3.75 12.89
CA LEU A 77 2.36 -3.23 13.69
C LEU A 77 3.25 -4.35 14.23
N TYR A 78 2.67 -5.44 14.72
CA TYR A 78 3.43 -6.61 15.17
C TYR A 78 4.29 -7.21 14.05
N LYS A 79 3.74 -7.36 12.83
CA LYS A 79 4.50 -7.85 11.67
C LYS A 79 5.67 -6.93 11.32
N LEU A 80 5.44 -5.61 11.31
CA LEU A 80 6.49 -4.61 11.04
C LEU A 80 7.60 -4.66 12.09
N ARG A 81 7.25 -4.69 13.38
CA ARG A 81 8.22 -4.80 14.49
C ARG A 81 9.07 -6.05 14.36
N ARG A 82 8.44 -7.21 14.15
CA ARG A 82 9.16 -8.46 13.94
C ARG A 82 10.11 -8.38 12.74
N ARG A 83 9.71 -7.72 11.65
CA ARG A 83 10.57 -7.57 10.47
C ARG A 83 11.77 -6.65 10.77
N LEU A 84 11.55 -5.55 11.50
CA LEU A 84 12.63 -4.67 11.94
C LEU A 84 13.60 -5.38 12.88
N ASP A 85 13.11 -6.21 13.81
CA ASP A 85 13.96 -7.03 14.68
C ASP A 85 14.82 -8.04 13.91
N GLN A 86 14.32 -8.53 12.77
CA GLN A 86 15.10 -9.42 11.89
C GLN A 86 16.16 -8.67 11.10
N LEU A 87 15.87 -7.45 10.65
CA LEU A 87 16.79 -6.62 9.86
C LEU A 87 17.85 -5.96 10.74
N VAL A 88 17.48 -5.55 11.95
CA VAL A 88 18.34 -4.89 12.93
C VAL A 88 18.17 -5.59 14.28
N PRO A 89 18.98 -6.64 14.55
CA PRO A 89 18.83 -7.49 15.73
C PRO A 89 19.41 -6.89 17.02
N ASP A 90 19.37 -5.55 17.17
CA ASP A 90 19.69 -4.87 18.42
C ASP A 90 18.44 -4.78 19.31
N LYS A 91 18.58 -5.19 20.57
CA LYS A 91 17.49 -5.20 21.57
C LYS A 91 17.36 -3.90 22.34
N ASN A 92 18.37 -3.03 22.28
CA ASN A 92 18.36 -1.73 22.94
C ASN A 92 17.73 -0.64 22.07
N MET A 93 17.57 -0.91 20.78
CA MET A 93 16.91 -0.01 19.84
C MET A 93 15.41 -0.27 19.78
N ASP A 94 14.62 0.79 19.82
CA ASP A 94 13.21 0.76 19.50
C ASP A 94 12.97 0.66 17.98
N TYR A 95 11.72 0.51 17.57
CA TYR A 95 11.38 0.29 16.16
C TYR A 95 11.51 1.54 15.29
N TYR A 96 11.49 2.75 15.85
CA TYR A 96 11.78 3.98 15.10
C TYR A 96 13.28 4.14 14.91
N GLU A 97 14.06 3.92 15.98
CA GLU A 97 15.53 3.97 15.93
C GLU A 97 16.10 2.95 14.93
N LYS A 98 15.49 1.76 14.84
CA LYS A 98 15.85 0.76 13.82
C LYS A 98 15.61 1.25 12.39
N VAL A 99 14.56 2.04 12.16
CA VAL A 99 14.33 2.66 10.84
C VAL A 99 15.41 3.71 10.58
N ASP A 100 15.68 4.58 11.54
CA ASP A 100 16.70 5.62 11.41
C ASP A 100 18.09 5.04 11.16
N TYR A 101 18.41 3.91 11.79
CA TYR A 101 19.65 3.17 11.53
C TYR A 101 19.74 2.65 10.09
N LEU A 102 18.67 2.06 9.54
CA LEU A 102 18.64 1.64 8.14
C LEU A 102 18.78 2.82 7.18
N VAL A 103 18.18 3.96 7.51
CA VAL A 103 18.35 5.22 6.76
C VAL A 103 19.79 5.72 6.84
N GLY A 104 20.42 5.61 8.01
CA GLY A 104 21.84 5.92 8.23
C GLY A 104 22.75 5.12 7.30
N ILE A 105 22.54 3.80 7.20
CA ILE A 105 23.29 2.94 6.29
C ILE A 105 23.18 3.45 4.85
N ALA A 106 21.97 3.77 4.37
CA ALA A 106 21.77 4.29 3.02
C ALA A 106 22.47 5.64 2.80
N ASN A 107 22.50 6.50 3.83
CA ASN A 107 23.19 7.78 3.79
C ASN A 107 24.71 7.64 3.76
N ASP A 108 25.26 6.63 4.44
CA ASP A 108 26.70 6.33 4.42
C ASP A 108 27.14 5.74 3.07
N MET A 109 26.29 4.90 2.47
CA MET A 109 26.55 4.30 1.15
C MET A 109 26.49 5.35 0.02
N VAL A 110 25.55 6.30 0.12
CA VAL A 110 25.39 7.39 -0.85
C VAL A 110 25.36 8.73 -0.11
N PRO A 111 26.54 9.32 0.16
CA PRO A 111 26.64 10.60 0.83
C PRO A 111 26.01 11.74 0.01
N GLY A 112 25.53 12.78 0.69
CA GLY A 112 24.96 13.98 0.08
C GLY A 112 23.49 14.19 0.38
N ASP A 113 23.02 15.40 0.06
CA ASP A 113 21.65 15.85 0.32
C ASP A 113 20.73 15.45 -0.84
N MET A 114 20.23 14.21 -0.80
CA MET A 114 19.21 13.72 -1.70
C MET A 114 18.19 12.86 -0.97
N LYS A 115 16.98 12.81 -1.52
CA LYS A 115 15.88 11.99 -0.99
C LYS A 115 16.28 10.51 -0.94
N LEU A 116 15.87 9.81 0.12
CA LEU A 116 16.24 8.43 0.40
C LEU A 116 16.01 7.48 -0.80
N TYR A 117 14.86 7.59 -1.49
CA TYR A 117 14.59 6.72 -2.65
C TYR A 117 15.62 6.87 -3.78
N LYS A 118 16.19 8.07 -3.99
CA LYS A 118 17.27 8.27 -4.98
C LYS A 118 18.57 7.62 -4.54
N LYS A 119 18.84 7.59 -3.23
CA LYS A 119 19.98 6.85 -2.67
C LYS A 119 19.82 5.35 -2.91
N LEU A 120 18.60 4.84 -2.71
CA LEU A 120 18.26 3.43 -2.97
C LEU A 120 18.44 3.07 -4.46
N GLU A 121 17.97 3.91 -5.39
CA GLU A 121 18.20 3.72 -6.82
C GLU A 121 19.69 3.68 -7.18
N ALA A 122 20.51 4.57 -6.58
CA ALA A 122 21.95 4.62 -6.82
C ALA A 122 22.70 3.37 -6.35
N ILE A 123 22.15 2.60 -5.40
CA ILE A 123 22.69 1.31 -4.94
C ILE A 123 22.03 0.10 -5.64
N GLY A 124 21.25 0.33 -6.69
CA GLY A 124 20.67 -0.72 -7.52
C GLY A 124 19.26 -1.16 -7.13
N ASP A 125 18.60 -0.49 -6.17
CA ASP A 125 17.15 -0.65 -5.91
C ASP A 125 16.36 0.18 -6.93
N ASN A 126 16.44 -0.26 -8.18
CA ASN A 126 15.67 0.32 -9.25
C ASN A 126 14.32 -0.37 -9.29
N ARG A 127 13.28 0.29 -8.78
CA ARG A 127 11.88 -0.08 -9.06
C ARG A 127 11.55 0.26 -10.52
N TYR A 128 12.21 -0.41 -11.46
CA TYR A 128 12.12 -0.13 -12.89
C TYR A 128 10.68 -0.20 -13.45
N SER A 129 9.73 -0.84 -12.75
CA SER A 129 8.33 -0.98 -13.17
C SER A 129 7.38 0.14 -12.74
N ASP A 130 7.74 0.95 -11.73
CA ASP A 130 6.75 1.78 -11.01
C ASP A 130 6.96 3.29 -11.16
N ILE A 131 7.99 3.73 -11.89
CA ILE A 131 8.39 5.16 -11.96
C ILE A 131 8.28 5.77 -13.36
N GLY A 132 7.70 5.07 -14.34
CA GLY A 132 7.44 5.63 -15.67
C GLY A 132 8.68 6.29 -16.30
N ARG A 133 9.83 5.59 -16.28
CA ARG A 133 11.02 6.05 -17.02
C ARG A 133 10.95 5.54 -18.45
N ASP A 134 10.56 6.42 -19.36
CA ASP A 134 11.08 6.40 -20.74
C ASP A 134 12.60 6.66 -20.73
#